data_AF-A0A7X7DIK1-F1
#
_entry.id   AF-A0A7X7DIK1-F1
#
_cell.length_a   1.000
_cell.length_b   1.000
_cell.length_c   1.000
_cell.angle_alpha   90.00
_cell.angle_beta   90.00
_cell.angle_gamma   90.00
#
_symmetry.space_group_name_H-M   'P 1'
#
loop_
_entity.id
_entity.type
_entity.pdbx_description
1 polymer ?
#
loop_
_entity_poly.entity_id
_entity_poly.type
_entity_poly.pdbx_seq_one_letter_code
_entity_poly.pdbx_strand_id
1 'polypeptide(L)'
;MVEYELLIAYDLQFFAKDGPGGEKTEEATPKRKTDARKKGQVAKSKELGTAFLLLTFFVVIKFYVGKLGMNFLQLFSKVYERMPQMIRTENGEVSIRLFSQLLGECIKQFILMMLPFFLSAFVVAVVVDLIQVKWKPTREPL
;
A
#
# COMPACT_ATOMS: atom_id res chain seq x y z
N MET A 1 27.69 54.10 -24.09
CA MET A 1 27.20 52.72 -23.94
C MET A 1 26.41 52.41 -25.20
N VAL A 2 26.78 51.36 -25.94
CA VAL A 2 26.08 51.00 -27.18
C VAL A 2 24.77 50.31 -26.78
N GLU A 3 23.63 50.88 -27.18
CA GLU A 3 22.33 50.21 -27.07
C GLU A 3 22.23 49.17 -28.17
N TYR A 4 22.11 47.91 -27.78
CA TYR A 4 21.86 46.82 -28.71
C TYR A 4 20.35 46.64 -28.85
N GLU A 5 19.78 46.98 -30.00
CA GLU A 5 18.42 46.56 -30.36
C GLU A 5 18.45 45.06 -30.73
N LEU A 6 17.61 44.28 -30.05
CA LEU A 6 17.39 42.88 -30.39
C LEU A 6 16.74 42.79 -31.78
N LEU A 7 17.52 42.43 -32.79
CA LEU A 7 17.01 42.21 -34.16
C LEU A 7 16.02 41.04 -34.23
N ILE A 8 16.17 40.03 -33.35
CA ILE A 8 15.27 38.88 -33.23
C ILE A 8 15.16 38.48 -31.75
N ALA A 9 13.96 38.52 -31.19
CA ALA A 9 13.69 37.98 -29.86
C ALA A 9 13.57 36.45 -29.93
N TYR A 10 14.59 35.73 -29.45
CA TYR A 10 14.56 34.27 -29.33
C TYR A 10 14.14 33.85 -27.93
N ASP A 11 13.12 33.01 -27.84
CA ASP A 11 12.77 32.33 -26.60
C ASP A 11 13.67 31.09 -26.43
N LEU A 12 14.64 31.20 -25.52
CA LEU A 12 15.61 30.15 -25.21
C LEU A 12 14.95 28.89 -24.62
N GLN A 13 13.70 29.00 -24.17
CA GLN A 13 12.93 27.90 -23.58
C GLN A 13 12.58 26.82 -24.60
N PHE A 14 12.53 27.15 -25.90
CA PHE A 14 12.38 26.16 -26.98
C PHE A 14 13.58 25.20 -27.09
N PHE A 15 14.76 25.66 -26.69
CA PHE A 15 16.03 24.92 -26.78
C PHE A 15 16.41 24.23 -25.47
N ALA A 16 15.59 24.33 -24.43
CA ALA A 16 15.80 23.61 -23.18
C ALA A 16 15.92 22.09 -23.45
N LYS A 17 16.93 21.46 -22.85
CA LYS A 17 17.14 20.00 -22.92
C LYS A 17 16.04 19.31 -22.14
N ASP A 18 15.40 18.29 -22.71
CA ASP A 18 14.44 17.46 -21.96
C ASP A 18 15.19 16.76 -20.79
N GLY A 19 14.95 17.18 -19.54
CA GLY A 19 15.60 16.62 -18.34
C GLY A 19 15.72 17.61 -17.17
N PRO A 20 16.32 17.19 -16.03
CA PRO A 20 16.48 18.07 -14.87
C PRO A 20 17.34 19.29 -15.22
N GLY A 21 16.72 20.48 -15.14
CA GLY A 21 17.34 21.76 -15.53
C GLY A 21 16.86 22.32 -16.88
N GLY A 22 15.95 21.65 -17.59
CA GLY A 22 15.36 22.13 -18.84
C GLY A 22 13.94 21.60 -19.05
N GLU A 23 12.94 22.35 -18.56
CA GLU A 23 11.54 22.03 -18.83
C GLU A 23 11.02 22.95 -19.94
N LYS A 24 10.73 22.38 -21.11
CA LYS A 24 9.97 23.07 -22.14
C LYS A 24 8.57 23.34 -21.59
N THR A 25 8.13 24.59 -21.63
CA THR A 25 6.83 25.05 -21.12
C THR A 25 5.65 24.64 -22.00
N GLU A 26 5.93 24.17 -23.21
CA GLU A 26 4.95 23.70 -24.18
C GLU A 26 4.36 22.34 -23.81
N GLU A 27 3.08 22.16 -24.13
CA GLU A 27 2.42 20.87 -23.95
C GLU A 27 3.09 19.77 -24.78
N ALA A 28 3.32 18.61 -24.16
CA ALA A 28 3.85 17.47 -24.87
C ALA A 28 2.92 17.03 -26.02
N THR A 29 3.49 16.88 -27.22
CA THR A 29 2.76 16.37 -28.39
C THR A 29 2.18 14.98 -28.15
N PRO A 30 1.10 14.57 -28.87
CA PRO A 30 0.46 13.27 -28.68
C PRO A 30 1.43 12.07 -28.80
N LYS A 31 2.42 12.18 -29.70
CA LYS A 31 3.48 11.18 -29.87
C LYS A 31 4.37 11.08 -28.64
N ARG A 32 4.84 12.22 -28.10
CA ARG A 32 5.65 12.27 -26.85
C ARG A 32 4.89 11.69 -25.65
N LYS A 33 3.61 12.05 -25.45
CA LYS A 33 2.75 11.49 -24.38
C LYS A 33 2.62 9.96 -24.50
N THR A 34 2.48 9.46 -25.73
CA THR A 34 2.34 8.01 -25.98
C THR A 34 3.65 7.26 -25.74
N ASP A 35 4.78 7.81 -26.18
CA ASP A 35 6.08 7.20 -25.99
C ASP A 35 6.50 7.19 -24.52
N ALA A 36 6.33 8.30 -23.77
CA ALA A 36 6.56 8.33 -22.32
C ALA A 36 5.77 7.22 -21.60
N ARG A 37 4.50 7.03 -21.99
CA ARG A 37 3.66 5.94 -21.47
C ARG A 37 4.15 4.54 -21.86
N LYS A 38 4.74 4.34 -23.05
CA LYS A 38 5.39 3.07 -23.44
C LYS A 38 6.67 2.80 -22.65
N LYS A 39 7.32 3.84 -22.12
CA LYS A 39 8.46 3.71 -21.22
C LYS A 39 8.06 3.51 -19.75
N GLY A 40 6.77 3.32 -19.47
CA GLY A 40 6.26 3.15 -18.10
C GLY A 40 6.06 4.44 -17.31
N GLN A 41 6.36 5.61 -17.89
CA GLN A 41 6.12 6.90 -17.24
C GLN A 41 4.63 7.26 -17.34
N VAL A 42 3.86 6.78 -16.36
CA VAL A 42 2.43 7.08 -16.24
C VAL A 42 2.20 7.94 -15.00
N ALA A 43 1.60 9.11 -15.20
CA ALA A 43 1.17 9.96 -14.10
C ALA A 43 0.15 9.20 -13.24
N LYS A 44 0.48 9.00 -11.96
CA LYS A 44 -0.42 8.40 -10.97
C LYS A 44 -0.49 9.24 -9.71
N SER A 45 -1.69 9.38 -9.14
CA SER A 45 -1.90 10.08 -7.88
C SER A 45 -1.66 9.11 -6.72
N LYS A 46 -0.67 9.44 -5.87
CA LYS A 46 -0.42 8.70 -4.64
C LYS A 46 -1.56 8.88 -3.63
N GLU A 47 -2.16 10.07 -3.59
CA GLU A 47 -3.23 10.40 -2.64
C GLU A 47 -4.50 9.60 -2.89
N LEU A 48 -4.82 9.33 -4.16
CA LEU A 48 -5.99 8.55 -4.54
C LEU A 48 -5.92 7.13 -3.94
N GLY A 49 -4.76 6.48 -4.02
CA GLY A 49 -4.53 5.16 -3.43
C GLY A 49 -4.76 5.15 -1.92
N THR A 50 -4.20 6.13 -1.22
CA THR A 50 -4.35 6.27 0.23
C THR A 50 -5.81 6.50 0.63
N ALA A 51 -6.54 7.35 -0.11
CA ALA A 51 -7.94 7.63 0.17
C ALA A 51 -8.83 6.38 0.05
N PHE A 52 -8.65 5.58 -1.01
CA PHE A 52 -9.40 4.34 -1.20
C PHE A 52 -9.05 3.26 -0.16
N LEU A 53 -7.78 3.15 0.24
CA LEU A 53 -7.36 2.27 1.32
C LEU A 53 -8.05 2.63 2.64
N LEU A 54 -8.06 3.92 2.99
CA LEU A 54 -8.71 4.41 4.21
C LEU A 54 -10.22 4.18 4.19
N LEU A 55 -10.88 4.47 3.07
CA LEU A 55 -12.32 4.21 2.91
C LEU A 55 -12.64 2.74 3.05
N THR A 56 -11.84 1.87 2.42
CA THR A 56 -12.00 0.41 2.53
C THR A 56 -11.82 -0.06 3.95
N PHE A 57 -10.85 0.50 4.67
CA PHE A 57 -10.63 0.17 6.09
C PHE A 57 -11.88 0.44 6.93
N PHE A 58 -12.53 1.60 6.77
CA PHE A 58 -13.79 1.90 7.45
C PHE A 58 -14.92 0.93 7.09
N VAL A 59 -15.04 0.56 5.81
CA VAL A 59 -16.04 -0.41 5.34
C VAL A 59 -15.79 -1.78 5.98
N VAL A 60 -14.55 -2.26 5.97
CA VAL A 60 -14.19 -3.54 6.56
C VAL A 60 -14.47 -3.53 8.06
N ILE A 61 -14.09 -2.48 8.78
CA ILE A 61 -14.41 -2.34 10.20
C ILE A 61 -15.92 -2.43 10.42
N LYS A 62 -16.72 -1.64 9.69
CA LYS A 62 -18.17 -1.58 9.87
C LYS A 62 -18.83 -2.96 9.83
N PHE A 63 -18.41 -3.82 8.92
CA PHE A 63 -18.99 -5.16 8.76
C PHE A 63 -18.28 -6.24 9.59
N TYR A 64 -16.99 -6.09 9.87
CA TYR A 64 -16.18 -7.14 10.49
C TYR A 64 -15.98 -6.96 12.01
N VAL A 65 -16.16 -5.75 12.55
CA VAL A 65 -15.87 -5.43 13.96
C VAL A 65 -16.61 -6.35 14.95
N GLY A 66 -17.87 -6.72 14.66
CA GLY A 66 -18.62 -7.64 15.51
C GLY A 66 -17.99 -9.03 15.56
N LYS A 67 -17.59 -9.58 14.40
CA LYS A 67 -16.89 -10.88 14.33
C LYS A 67 -15.50 -10.81 14.94
N LEU A 68 -14.79 -9.70 14.75
CA LEU A 68 -13.49 -9.45 15.37
C LEU A 68 -13.59 -9.47 16.90
N GLY A 69 -14.57 -8.76 17.45
CA GLY A 69 -14.84 -8.73 18.90
C GLY A 69 -15.20 -10.10 19.46
N MET A 70 -16.09 -10.85 18.80
CA MET A 70 -16.44 -12.22 19.22
C MET A 70 -15.21 -13.15 19.20
N ASN A 71 -14.42 -13.11 18.14
CA ASN A 71 -13.20 -13.92 18.03
C ASN A 71 -12.17 -13.56 19.11
N PHE A 72 -12.07 -12.27 19.45
CA PHE A 72 -11.19 -11.79 20.51
C PHE A 72 -11.63 -12.29 21.88
N LEU A 73 -12.93 -12.16 22.21
CA LEU A 73 -13.49 -12.68 23.46
C LEU A 73 -13.32 -14.20 23.57
N GLN A 74 -13.58 -14.94 22.48
CA GLN A 74 -13.37 -16.40 22.46
C GLN A 74 -11.90 -16.77 22.69
N LEU A 75 -10.96 -16.02 22.11
CA LEU A 75 -9.54 -16.26 22.33
C LEU A 75 -9.18 -16.03 23.81
N PHE A 76 -9.71 -14.96 24.40
CA PHE A 76 -9.50 -14.65 25.81
C PHE A 76 -10.05 -15.77 26.72
N SER A 77 -11.29 -16.20 26.51
CA SER A 77 -11.89 -17.32 27.25
C SER A 77 -11.06 -18.59 27.15
N LYS A 78 -10.60 -18.96 25.94
CA LYS A 78 -9.74 -20.13 25.74
C LYS A 78 -8.44 -20.07 26.52
N VAL A 79 -7.78 -18.91 26.55
CA VAL A 79 -6.55 -18.71 27.31
C VAL A 79 -6.82 -18.90 28.81
N TYR A 80 -7.89 -18.31 29.33
CA TYR A 80 -8.26 -18.45 30.74
C TYR A 80 -8.61 -19.88 31.13
N GLU A 81 -9.34 -20.61 30.29
CA GLU A 81 -9.68 -22.02 30.54
C GLU A 81 -8.47 -22.95 30.56
N ARG A 82 -7.42 -22.61 29.78
CA ARG A 82 -6.17 -23.38 29.70
C ARG A 82 -5.18 -23.04 30.81
N MET A 83 -5.33 -21.91 31.49
CA MET A 83 -4.41 -21.46 32.55
C MET A 83 -4.28 -22.45 33.73
N PRO A 84 -5.35 -23.04 34.29
CA PRO A 84 -5.22 -24.01 35.39
C PRO A 84 -4.38 -25.24 35.03
N GLN A 85 -4.43 -25.66 33.76
CA GLN A 85 -3.68 -26.82 33.26
C GLN A 85 -2.18 -26.53 33.15
N MET A 86 -1.79 -25.26 33.05
CA MET A 86 -0.39 -24.84 33.01
C MET A 86 0.27 -24.76 34.40
N ILE A 87 -0.54 -24.60 35.45
CA ILE A 87 -0.07 -24.42 36.84
C ILE A 87 -0.06 -25.78 37.59
N ARG A 88 -0.89 -26.74 37.17
CA ARG A 88 -1.05 -28.06 37.82
C ARG A 88 -0.12 -29.15 37.29
N THR A 89 1.09 -28.82 36.88
CA THR A 89 2.09 -29.85 36.59
C THR A 89 2.53 -30.51 37.90
N GLU A 90 2.73 -31.83 37.91
CA GLU A 90 3.06 -32.64 39.11
C GLU A 90 4.25 -32.11 39.93
N ASN A 91 5.14 -31.32 39.32
CA ASN A 91 6.34 -30.75 39.95
C ASN A 91 6.26 -29.23 40.23
N GLY A 92 5.11 -28.58 39.98
CA GLY A 92 5.00 -27.11 40.08
C GLY A 92 5.72 -26.33 38.97
N GLU A 93 6.29 -27.03 37.98
CA GLU A 93 6.96 -26.43 36.84
C GLU A 93 5.96 -26.11 35.71
N VAL A 94 6.07 -24.92 35.12
CA VAL A 94 5.26 -24.55 33.95
C VAL A 94 5.73 -25.37 32.74
N SER A 95 4.85 -26.16 32.15
CA SER A 95 5.18 -26.92 30.94
C SER A 95 5.42 -25.98 29.76
N ILE A 96 6.69 -25.79 29.39
CA ILE A 96 7.15 -24.98 28.24
C ILE A 96 6.46 -25.41 26.94
N ARG A 97 6.16 -26.72 26.80
CA ARG A 97 5.44 -27.25 25.65
C ARG A 97 4.00 -26.75 25.58
N LEU A 98 3.24 -26.78 26.67
CA LEU A 98 1.86 -26.29 26.70
C LEU A 98 1.80 -24.78 26.47
N PHE A 99 2.75 -24.05 27.04
CA PHE A 99 2.87 -22.61 26.84
C PHE A 99 3.16 -22.25 25.38
N SER A 100 4.13 -22.91 24.74
CA SER A 100 4.47 -22.66 23.33
C SER A 100 3.33 -23.03 22.38
N GLN A 101 2.56 -24.08 22.68
CA GLN A 101 1.33 -24.41 21.94
C GLN A 101 0.26 -23.31 22.07
N LEU A 102 -0.01 -22.83 23.28
CA LEU A 102 -0.99 -21.77 23.52
C LEU A 102 -0.59 -20.47 22.81
N LEU A 103 0.69 -20.09 22.89
CA LEU A 103 1.22 -18.94 22.14
C LEU A 103 1.05 -19.13 20.62
N GLY A 104 1.35 -20.31 20.09
CA GLY A 104 1.16 -20.61 18.67
C GLY A 104 -0.30 -20.49 18.24
N GLU A 105 -1.24 -20.98 19.06
CA GLU A 105 -2.68 -20.82 18.81
C GLU A 105 -3.09 -19.34 18.82
N CYS A 106 -2.61 -18.55 19.78
CA CYS A 106 -2.87 -17.11 19.86
C CYS A 106 -2.38 -16.37 18.61
N ILE A 107 -1.14 -16.63 18.19
CA ILE A 107 -0.53 -16.01 17.00
C ILE A 107 -1.34 -16.40 15.75
N LYS A 108 -1.66 -17.69 15.60
CA LYS A 108 -2.48 -18.17 14.47
C LYS A 108 -3.84 -17.49 14.43
N GLN A 109 -4.52 -17.41 15.58
CA GLN A 109 -5.83 -16.78 15.69
C GLN A 109 -5.74 -15.28 15.34
N PHE A 110 -4.69 -14.59 15.80
CA PHE A 110 -4.44 -13.20 15.49
C PHE A 110 -4.22 -12.97 13.99
N ILE A 111 -3.38 -13.79 13.34
CA ILE A 111 -3.16 -13.72 11.88
C ILE A 111 -4.47 -13.92 11.12
N LEU A 112 -5.28 -14.91 11.51
CA LEU A 112 -6.59 -15.16 10.90
C LEU A 112 -7.57 -14.00 11.12
N MET A 113 -7.52 -13.36 12.28
CA MET A 113 -8.32 -12.17 12.55
C MET A 113 -7.91 -10.98 11.68
N MET A 114 -6.62 -10.82 11.40
CA MET A 114 -6.08 -9.73 10.57
C MET A 114 -6.18 -9.98 9.07
N LEU A 115 -6.30 -11.25 8.65
CA LEU A 115 -6.39 -11.67 7.25
C LEU A 115 -7.37 -10.85 6.39
N PRO A 116 -8.63 -10.57 6.80
CA PRO A 116 -9.55 -9.78 5.97
C PRO A 116 -9.10 -8.33 5.77
N PHE A 117 -8.38 -7.72 6.71
CA PHE A 117 -7.82 -6.38 6.54
C PHE A 117 -6.68 -6.38 5.51
N PHE A 118 -5.78 -7.35 5.60
CA PHE A 118 -4.68 -7.47 4.63
C PHE A 118 -5.19 -7.82 3.23
N LEU A 119 -6.12 -8.75 3.13
CA LEU A 119 -6.68 -9.17 1.84
C LEU A 119 -7.41 -8.01 1.16
N SER A 120 -8.25 -7.28 1.89
CA SER A 120 -8.95 -6.11 1.33
C SER A 120 -7.99 -4.99 0.94
N ALA A 121 -7.01 -4.67 1.78
CA ALA A 121 -5.99 -3.67 1.47
C ALA A 121 -5.19 -4.04 0.21
N PHE A 122 -4.77 -5.30 0.10
CA PHE A 122 -4.06 -5.81 -1.08
C PHE A 122 -4.91 -5.70 -2.35
N VAL A 123 -6.16 -6.16 -2.31
CA VAL A 123 -7.08 -6.08 -3.46
C VAL A 123 -7.27 -4.63 -3.89
N VAL A 124 -7.51 -3.71 -2.97
CA VAL A 124 -7.70 -2.29 -3.27
C VAL A 124 -6.44 -1.66 -3.84
N ALA A 125 -5.28 -1.93 -3.24
CA ALA A 125 -4.02 -1.41 -3.74
C ALA A 125 -3.78 -1.84 -5.20
N VAL A 126 -3.99 -3.13 -5.50
CA VAL A 126 -3.85 -3.66 -6.86
C VAL A 126 -4.88 -3.04 -7.82
N VAL A 127 -6.16 -3.00 -7.43
CA VAL A 127 -7.23 -2.47 -8.28
C VAL A 127 -7.03 -0.98 -8.57
N VAL A 128 -6.67 -0.18 -7.56
CA VAL A 128 -6.45 1.26 -7.74
C VAL A 128 -5.23 1.52 -8.62
N ASP A 129 -4.12 0.79 -8.42
CA ASP A 129 -2.96 0.92 -9.31
C ASP A 129 -3.28 0.47 -10.75
N LEU A 130 -4.04 -0.61 -10.92
CA LEU A 130 -4.48 -1.08 -12.25
C LEU A 130 -5.40 -0.06 -12.96
N ILE A 131 -6.33 0.57 -12.25
CA ILE A 131 -7.23 1.60 -12.81
C ILE A 131 -6.42 2.84 -13.22
N GLN A 132 -5.46 3.27 -12.39
CA GLN A 132 -4.65 4.46 -12.65
C GLN A 132 -3.70 4.26 -13.84
N VAL A 133 -2.93 3.18 -13.84
CA VAL A 133 -1.91 2.94 -14.88
C VAL A 133 -2.56 2.43 -16.18
N LYS A 134 -3.68 1.70 -16.05
CA LYS A 134 -4.25 0.81 -17.07
C LYS A 134 -3.25 -0.30 -17.46
N TRP A 135 -3.72 -1.36 -18.11
CA TRP A 135 -2.84 -2.47 -18.48
C TRP A 135 -1.86 -2.07 -19.60
N LYS A 136 -0.61 -1.76 -19.24
CA LYS A 136 0.52 -1.52 -20.16
C LYS A 136 1.86 -1.98 -19.58
N PRO A 137 2.12 -3.30 -19.55
CA PRO A 137 3.41 -3.83 -19.10
C PRO A 137 4.54 -3.34 -20.02
N THR A 138 5.63 -2.88 -19.43
CA THR A 138 6.83 -2.36 -20.11
C THR A 138 8.06 -3.12 -19.60
N ARG A 139 8.99 -3.44 -20.50
CA ARG A 139 10.27 -4.11 -20.18
C ARG A 139 11.45 -3.13 -20.05
N GLU A 140 11.22 -1.87 -20.35
CA GLU A 140 12.22 -0.82 -20.13
C GLU A 140 12.35 -0.53 -18.63
N PRO A 141 13.58 -0.39 -18.10
CA PRO A 141 13.78 0.02 -16.72
C PRO A 141 13.27 1.45 -16.50
N LEU A 142 12.60 1.67 -15.36
CA LEU A 142 12.08 2.96 -14.92
C LEU A 142 13.19 3.89 -14.43
#